data_AF-A0A1Z8UQA7-F1
#
_entry.id   AF-A0A1Z8UQA7-F1
#
_cell.length_a   1.000
_cell.length_b   1.000
_cell.length_c   1.000
_cell.angle_alpha   90.00
_cell.angle_beta   90.00
_cell.angle_gamma   90.00
#
_symmetry.space_group_name_H-M   'P 1'
#
loop_
_entity.id
_entity.type
_entity.pdbx_description
1 polymer ?
#
loop_
_entity_poly.entity_id
_entity_poly.type
_entity_poly.pdbx_seq_one_letter_code
_entity_poly.pdbx_strand_id
1 'polypeptide(L)'
;MNTDAPKHNNKNIFENMLSGGHPNSLGRTLEVVDDVLNNKDKLADLFQCYFSDDATVRLRVSSAFKRIFRERREWFIAYIDKFHDLIPTLKQPSAEWTLAQLHLEMFDLMTDEQVKHAITISKQQLVDSSDWIVMIKTMSFLGHVAKDDQGLAQWLLPKLAVIAKDKRKS
;
A
#
# COMPACT_ATOMS: atom_id res chain seq x y z
N MET A 1 14.60 38.32 14.96
CA MET A 1 15.79 37.51 14.62
C MET A 1 15.31 36.13 14.19
N ASN A 2 15.82 35.64 13.07
CA ASN A 2 15.90 34.20 12.71
C ASN A 2 17.06 33.58 13.53
N THR A 3 17.30 32.27 13.64
CA THR A 3 16.51 31.05 13.36
C THR A 3 16.23 30.37 14.73
N ASP A 4 15.86 29.10 14.92
CA ASP A 4 15.51 27.96 14.05
C ASP A 4 14.44 27.14 14.81
N ALA A 5 13.65 26.35 14.09
CA ALA A 5 12.85 25.27 14.69
C ALA A 5 13.77 24.03 14.88
N PRO A 6 13.46 23.09 15.80
CA PRO A 6 14.27 21.88 15.93
C PRO A 6 14.19 21.05 14.64
N LYS A 7 15.24 21.12 13.83
CA LYS A 7 15.45 20.22 12.70
C LYS A 7 15.66 18.81 13.25
N HIS A 8 14.58 18.01 13.28
CA HIS A 8 14.65 16.57 13.54
C HIS A 8 15.33 15.83 12.37
N ASN A 9 16.61 16.11 12.17
CA ASN A 9 17.45 15.45 11.18
C ASN A 9 18.03 14.14 11.75
N ASN A 10 17.17 13.34 12.40
CA ASN A 10 17.51 11.98 12.80
C ASN A 10 16.92 11.03 11.77
N LYS A 11 17.57 10.97 10.60
CA LYS A 11 17.09 10.20 9.45
C LYS A 11 16.93 8.73 9.86
N ASN A 12 15.72 8.21 9.67
CA ASN A 12 15.32 6.90 10.14
C ASN A 12 16.29 5.82 9.65
N ILE A 13 16.71 4.90 10.54
CA ILE A 13 17.69 3.87 10.22
C ILE A 13 17.24 3.01 9.03
N PHE A 14 15.96 2.69 8.94
CA PHE A 14 15.39 1.96 7.81
C PHE A 14 15.36 2.79 6.54
N GLU A 15 15.12 4.10 6.60
CA GLU A 15 15.19 4.95 5.43
C GLU A 15 16.59 4.90 4.80
N ASN A 16 17.65 4.92 5.63
CA ASN A 16 19.02 4.74 5.16
C ASN A 16 19.28 3.33 4.59
N MET A 17 18.75 2.27 5.21
CA MET A 17 18.87 0.90 4.68
C MET A 17 18.12 0.70 3.34
N LEU A 18 17.00 1.39 3.17
CA LEU A 18 16.11 1.28 2.00
C LEU A 18 16.45 2.29 0.89
N SER A 19 17.34 3.26 1.14
CA SER A 19 17.82 4.25 0.16
C SER A 19 18.75 3.63 -0.90
N GLY A 20 18.83 4.25 -2.08
CA GLY A 20 19.92 4.02 -3.06
C GLY A 20 19.95 2.65 -3.77
N GLY A 21 21.05 2.37 -4.48
CA GLY A 21 21.15 1.21 -5.36
C GLY A 21 20.22 1.29 -6.58
N HIS A 22 20.02 0.17 -7.29
CA HIS A 22 19.14 0.13 -8.45
C HIS A 22 17.65 0.28 -8.04
N PRO A 23 16.84 1.17 -8.64
CA PRO A 23 15.47 1.45 -8.19
C PRO A 23 14.56 0.20 -8.11
N ASN A 24 14.72 -0.72 -9.05
CA ASN A 24 13.93 -1.96 -9.12
C ASN A 24 14.54 -3.14 -8.32
N SER A 25 15.63 -2.93 -7.56
CA SER A 25 16.15 -3.96 -6.65
C SER A 25 15.49 -3.88 -5.28
N LEU A 26 15.48 -5.00 -4.56
CA LEU A 26 15.02 -5.04 -3.17
C LEU A 26 15.95 -4.27 -2.21
N GLY A 27 17.16 -3.85 -2.62
CA GLY A 27 18.14 -3.26 -1.70
C GLY A 27 18.30 -4.12 -0.44
N ARG A 28 18.26 -3.49 0.74
CA ARG A 28 18.29 -4.16 2.05
C ARG A 28 16.89 -4.47 2.63
N THR A 29 15.85 -4.55 1.79
CA THR A 29 14.45 -4.80 2.23
C THR A 29 14.32 -6.07 3.08
N LEU A 30 15.02 -7.14 2.75
CA LEU A 30 14.93 -8.40 3.50
C LEU A 30 15.51 -8.24 4.91
N GLU A 31 16.67 -7.59 5.05
CA GLU A 31 17.26 -7.28 6.36
C GLU A 31 16.29 -6.45 7.21
N VAL A 32 15.61 -5.44 6.63
CA VAL A 32 14.60 -4.64 7.34
C VAL A 32 13.38 -5.46 7.76
N VAL A 33 12.95 -6.42 6.93
CA VAL A 33 11.85 -7.34 7.29
C VAL A 33 12.25 -8.21 8.48
N ASP A 34 13.44 -8.82 8.44
CA ASP A 34 13.95 -9.64 9.53
C ASP A 34 14.11 -8.80 10.82
N ASP A 35 14.59 -7.56 10.71
CA ASP A 35 14.77 -6.63 11.82
C ASP A 35 13.46 -6.28 12.54
N VAL A 36 12.35 -6.16 11.80
CA VAL A 36 11.00 -5.87 12.32
C VAL A 36 10.30 -7.14 12.81
N LEU A 37 10.50 -8.29 12.16
CA LEU A 37 9.97 -9.58 12.64
C LEU A 37 10.61 -10.00 13.97
N ASN A 38 11.87 -9.65 14.20
CA ASN A 38 12.57 -9.84 15.47
C ASN A 38 12.22 -8.77 16.53
N ASN A 39 11.69 -7.61 16.14
CA ASN A 39 11.21 -6.59 17.08
C ASN A 39 10.03 -5.79 16.51
N LYS A 40 8.82 -6.12 16.98
CA LYS A 40 7.55 -5.49 16.59
C LYS A 40 7.53 -3.98 16.75
N ASP A 41 8.24 -3.42 17.74
CA ASP A 41 8.18 -1.99 18.03
C ASP A 41 8.75 -1.15 16.88
N LYS A 42 9.70 -1.72 16.11
CA LYS A 42 10.24 -1.12 14.89
C LYS A 42 9.23 -1.00 13.73
N LEU A 43 8.05 -1.63 13.82
CA LEU A 43 7.02 -1.53 12.78
C LEU A 43 6.53 -0.08 12.61
N ALA A 44 6.55 0.72 13.68
CA ALA A 44 6.23 2.14 13.64
C ALA A 44 7.30 2.92 12.87
N ASP A 45 8.58 2.64 13.11
CA ASP A 45 9.69 3.24 12.38
C ASP A 45 9.63 2.89 10.88
N LEU A 46 9.34 1.63 10.54
CA LEU A 46 9.15 1.23 9.14
C LEU A 46 8.00 1.98 8.48
N PHE A 47 6.92 2.26 9.21
CA PHE A 47 5.80 3.05 8.68
C PHE A 47 6.21 4.49 8.38
N GLN A 48 7.04 5.10 9.24
CA GLN A 48 7.52 6.48 9.02
C GLN A 48 8.32 6.64 7.72
N CYS A 49 8.96 5.58 7.22
CA CYS A 49 9.66 5.62 5.93
C CYS A 49 8.73 5.85 4.72
N TYR A 50 7.40 5.77 4.86
CA TYR A 50 6.47 6.23 3.82
C TYR A 50 6.52 7.74 3.56
N PHE A 51 6.98 8.53 4.53
CA PHE A 51 7.16 9.99 4.40
C PHE A 51 8.51 10.39 3.78
N SER A 52 9.37 9.43 3.43
CA SER A 52 10.62 9.72 2.72
C SER A 52 10.35 10.28 1.32
N ASP A 53 11.09 11.31 0.90
CA ASP A 53 11.00 11.88 -0.45
C ASP A 53 11.46 10.88 -1.53
N ASP A 54 12.33 9.91 -1.20
CA ASP A 54 12.79 8.88 -2.13
C ASP A 54 11.68 7.86 -2.45
N ALA A 55 11.18 7.90 -3.68
CA ALA A 55 10.19 6.94 -4.18
C ALA A 55 10.67 5.49 -4.10
N THR A 56 11.98 5.24 -4.18
CA THR A 56 12.61 3.92 -4.03
C THR A 56 12.45 3.40 -2.60
N VAL A 57 12.62 4.28 -1.59
CA VAL A 57 12.32 3.95 -0.20
C VAL A 57 10.85 3.56 -0.07
N ARG A 58 9.91 4.40 -0.52
CA ARG A 58 8.45 4.12 -0.39
C ARG A 58 8.03 2.82 -1.09
N LEU A 59 8.65 2.48 -2.23
CA LEU A 59 8.48 1.19 -2.91
C LEU A 59 8.99 0.01 -2.05
N ARG A 60 10.18 0.15 -1.46
CA ARG A 60 10.81 -0.91 -0.64
C ARG A 60 10.13 -1.07 0.72
N VAL A 61 9.64 0.01 1.33
CA VAL A 61 8.75 0.00 2.51
C VAL A 61 7.49 -0.81 2.21
N SER A 62 6.84 -0.56 1.06
CA SER A 62 5.67 -1.34 0.62
C SER A 62 6.00 -2.82 0.43
N SER A 63 7.16 -3.14 -0.14
CA SER A 63 7.67 -4.51 -0.26
C SER A 63 7.91 -5.17 1.11
N ALA A 64 8.44 -4.42 2.09
CA ALA A 64 8.66 -4.89 3.45
C ALA A 64 7.34 -5.18 4.18
N PHE A 65 6.41 -4.23 4.21
CA PHE A 65 5.10 -4.42 4.86
C PHE A 65 4.34 -5.61 4.30
N LYS A 66 4.30 -5.80 2.98
CA LYS A 66 3.66 -6.99 2.37
C LYS A 66 4.28 -8.32 2.84
N ARG A 67 5.57 -8.35 3.15
CA ARG A 67 6.25 -9.55 3.69
C ARG A 67 5.91 -9.74 5.16
N ILE A 68 6.06 -8.70 5.98
CA ILE A 68 5.75 -8.75 7.42
C ILE A 68 4.27 -9.12 7.65
N PHE A 69 3.35 -8.61 6.82
CA PHE A 69 1.93 -8.97 6.88
C PHE A 69 1.69 -10.48 6.79
N ARG A 70 2.37 -11.15 5.87
CA ARG A 70 2.17 -12.59 5.61
C ARG A 70 2.72 -13.47 6.73
N GLU A 71 3.70 -12.97 7.47
CA GLU A 71 4.26 -13.62 8.64
C GLU A 71 3.49 -13.29 9.94
N ARG A 72 2.94 -12.08 10.08
CA ARG A 72 2.31 -11.54 11.30
C ARG A 72 1.10 -10.65 10.96
N ARG A 73 0.04 -11.27 10.45
CA ARG A 73 -1.18 -10.60 9.96
C ARG A 73 -1.81 -9.70 11.01
N GLU A 74 -1.85 -10.16 12.26
CA GLU A 74 -2.49 -9.51 13.40
C GLU A 74 -1.81 -8.18 13.81
N TRP A 75 -0.57 -7.93 13.39
CA TRP A 75 0.11 -6.66 13.66
C TRP A 75 -0.49 -5.50 12.85
N PHE A 76 -1.17 -5.79 11.74
CA PHE A 76 -1.67 -4.78 10.80
C PHE A 76 -3.01 -4.17 11.20
N ILE A 77 -3.74 -4.76 12.15
CA ILE A 77 -5.03 -4.25 12.64
C ILE A 77 -4.89 -2.77 13.09
N ALA A 78 -3.80 -2.44 13.78
CA ALA A 78 -3.48 -1.07 14.24
C ALA A 78 -2.90 -0.13 13.14
N TYR A 79 -2.88 -0.59 11.89
CA TYR A 79 -2.32 0.13 10.73
C TYR A 79 -3.30 0.25 9.56
N ILE A 80 -4.40 -0.50 9.51
CA ILE A 80 -5.40 -0.47 8.43
C ILE A 80 -5.78 0.97 8.06
N ASP A 81 -6.24 1.75 9.04
CA ASP A 81 -6.67 3.14 8.80
C ASP A 81 -5.48 4.04 8.39
N LYS A 82 -4.29 3.83 8.98
CA LYS A 82 -3.08 4.57 8.60
C LYS A 82 -2.69 4.31 7.14
N PHE A 83 -2.87 3.09 6.65
CA PHE A 83 -2.65 2.74 5.25
C PHE A 83 -3.71 3.37 4.34
N HIS A 84 -4.99 3.31 4.75
CA HIS A 84 -6.10 3.92 4.01
C HIS A 84 -5.93 5.44 3.89
N ASP A 85 -5.51 6.13 4.95
CA ASP A 85 -5.33 7.58 4.96
C ASP A 85 -4.06 8.02 4.19
N LEU A 86 -2.93 7.33 4.38
CA LEU A 86 -1.64 7.78 3.85
C LEU A 86 -1.43 7.43 2.38
N ILE A 87 -1.59 6.17 1.99
CA ILE A 87 -1.14 5.68 0.67
C ILE A 87 -1.83 6.41 -0.50
N PRO A 88 -3.14 6.72 -0.49
CA PRO A 88 -3.79 7.44 -1.58
C PRO A 88 -3.28 8.87 -1.81
N THR A 89 -2.57 9.45 -0.84
CA THR A 89 -1.93 10.77 -0.95
C THR A 89 -0.58 10.72 -1.66
N LEU A 90 0.12 9.57 -1.61
CA LEU A 90 1.47 9.41 -2.17
C LEU A 90 1.50 9.42 -3.71
N LYS A 91 0.36 9.14 -4.37
CA LYS A 91 0.20 9.06 -5.83
C LYS A 91 1.29 8.23 -6.52
N GLN A 92 1.71 7.15 -5.87
CA GLN A 92 2.81 6.30 -6.30
C GLN A 92 2.27 4.88 -6.60
N PRO A 93 2.32 4.41 -7.87
CA PRO A 93 1.73 3.13 -8.26
C PRO A 93 2.22 1.93 -7.42
N SER A 94 3.50 1.90 -7.02
CA SER A 94 4.03 0.80 -6.21
C SER A 94 3.45 0.70 -4.80
N ALA A 95 3.05 1.84 -4.22
CA ALA A 95 2.36 1.89 -2.94
C ALA A 95 0.86 1.57 -3.13
N GLU A 96 0.24 2.12 -4.18
CA GLU A 96 -1.16 1.91 -4.52
C GLU A 96 -1.50 0.43 -4.81
N TRP A 97 -0.72 -0.28 -5.64
CA TRP A 97 -0.98 -1.70 -5.89
C TRP A 97 -0.69 -2.57 -4.68
N THR A 98 0.25 -2.15 -3.81
CA THR A 98 0.49 -2.85 -2.54
C THR A 98 -0.72 -2.70 -1.62
N LEU A 99 -1.29 -1.50 -1.49
CA LEU A 99 -2.51 -1.30 -0.71
C LEU A 99 -3.70 -2.09 -1.30
N ALA A 100 -3.93 -2.02 -2.60
CA ALA A 100 -5.01 -2.75 -3.26
C ALA A 100 -4.88 -4.28 -3.09
N GLN A 101 -3.64 -4.78 -3.05
CA GLN A 101 -3.37 -6.18 -2.72
C GLN A 101 -3.63 -6.49 -1.24
N LEU A 102 -3.23 -5.61 -0.32
CA LEU A 102 -3.47 -5.77 1.11
C LEU A 102 -4.96 -5.68 1.46
N HIS A 103 -5.77 -4.85 0.81
CA HIS A 103 -7.24 -4.84 1.01
C HIS A 103 -7.86 -6.24 0.82
N LEU A 104 -7.38 -7.02 -0.15
CA LEU A 104 -7.82 -8.40 -0.38
C LEU A 104 -7.22 -9.38 0.64
N GLU A 105 -5.92 -9.26 0.95
CA GLU A 105 -5.24 -10.15 1.91
C GLU A 105 -5.62 -9.88 3.39
N MET A 106 -6.24 -8.73 3.70
CA MET A 106 -6.69 -8.29 5.04
C MET A 106 -8.22 -8.24 5.20
N PHE A 107 -9.00 -8.71 4.22
CA PHE A 107 -10.45 -8.52 4.20
C PHE A 107 -11.17 -9.07 5.45
N ASP A 108 -10.75 -10.24 5.94
CA ASP A 108 -11.21 -10.90 7.17
C ASP A 108 -10.78 -10.19 8.48
N LEU A 109 -9.92 -9.17 8.39
CA LEU A 109 -9.42 -8.40 9.53
C LEU A 109 -10.01 -6.98 9.60
N MET A 110 -10.74 -6.56 8.56
CA MET A 110 -11.35 -5.24 8.48
C MET A 110 -12.74 -5.23 9.11
N THR A 111 -13.07 -4.14 9.80
CA THR A 111 -14.46 -3.82 10.17
C THR A 111 -15.27 -3.39 8.94
N ASP A 112 -16.60 -3.43 9.01
CA ASP A 112 -17.49 -2.97 7.92
C ASP A 112 -17.18 -1.56 7.42
N GLU A 113 -16.76 -0.65 8.32
CA GLU A 113 -16.40 0.72 7.96
C GLU A 113 -15.05 0.80 7.24
N GLN A 114 -14.08 0.00 7.68
CA GLN A 114 -12.80 -0.16 6.98
C GLN A 114 -12.98 -0.79 5.59
N VAL A 115 -13.91 -1.75 5.45
CA VAL A 115 -14.30 -2.31 4.15
C VAL A 115 -14.90 -1.22 3.25
N LYS A 116 -15.82 -0.38 3.74
CA LYS A 116 -16.36 0.76 2.96
C LYS A 116 -15.27 1.75 2.54
N HIS A 117 -14.31 2.04 3.42
CA HIS A 117 -13.19 2.93 3.11
C HIS A 117 -12.28 2.30 2.04
N ALA A 118 -11.91 1.03 2.20
CA ALA A 118 -11.14 0.27 1.21
C ALA A 118 -11.83 0.19 -0.15
N ILE A 119 -13.16 -0.01 -0.19
CA ILE A 119 -13.97 0.05 -1.42
C ILE A 119 -13.88 1.44 -2.06
N THR A 120 -13.98 2.51 -1.27
CA THR A 120 -13.94 3.90 -1.77
C THR A 120 -12.58 4.22 -2.40
N ILE A 121 -11.48 3.90 -1.70
CA ILE A 121 -10.12 4.02 -2.24
C ILE A 121 -9.96 3.20 -3.52
N SER A 122 -10.42 1.96 -3.51
CA SER A 122 -10.31 1.05 -4.64
C SER A 122 -11.15 1.51 -5.84
N LYS A 123 -12.34 2.06 -5.62
CA LYS A 123 -13.15 2.68 -6.69
C LYS A 123 -12.39 3.84 -7.34
N GLN A 124 -11.73 4.68 -6.54
CA GLN A 124 -10.93 5.81 -7.05
C GLN A 124 -9.70 5.32 -7.84
N GLN A 125 -8.95 4.37 -7.29
CA GLN A 125 -7.79 3.75 -7.97
C GLN A 125 -8.17 3.14 -9.33
N LEU A 126 -9.32 2.48 -9.44
CA LEU A 126 -9.77 1.87 -10.70
C LEU A 126 -10.16 2.91 -11.78
N VAL A 127 -10.55 4.11 -11.36
CA VAL A 127 -10.95 5.21 -12.25
C VAL A 127 -9.75 6.06 -12.66
N ASP A 128 -8.87 6.37 -11.72
CA ASP A 128 -7.77 7.33 -11.91
C ASP A 128 -6.48 6.70 -12.43
N SER A 129 -6.19 5.44 -12.06
CA SER A 129 -4.87 4.86 -12.30
C SER A 129 -4.68 4.41 -13.74
N SER A 130 -3.57 4.82 -14.33
CA SER A 130 -3.09 4.32 -15.62
C SER A 130 -2.18 3.08 -15.48
N ASP A 131 -1.76 2.73 -14.26
CA ASP A 131 -0.89 1.59 -13.97
C ASP A 131 -1.69 0.28 -13.96
N TRP A 132 -1.28 -0.66 -14.82
CA TRP A 132 -1.99 -1.91 -15.03
C TRP A 132 -1.94 -2.86 -13.81
N ILE A 133 -0.90 -2.78 -12.99
CA ILE A 133 -0.77 -3.60 -11.78
C ILE A 133 -1.71 -3.06 -10.69
N VAL A 134 -1.79 -1.74 -10.52
CA VAL A 134 -2.80 -1.10 -9.66
C VAL A 134 -4.18 -1.55 -10.09
N MET A 135 -4.55 -1.35 -11.36
CA MET A 135 -5.85 -1.76 -11.89
C MET A 135 -6.17 -3.25 -11.62
N ILE A 136 -5.24 -4.18 -11.89
CA ILE A 136 -5.46 -5.62 -11.64
C ILE A 136 -5.69 -5.92 -10.15
N LYS A 137 -4.88 -5.36 -9.24
CA LYS A 137 -5.02 -5.61 -7.80
C LYS A 137 -6.34 -5.03 -7.27
N THR A 138 -6.66 -3.82 -7.69
CA THR A 138 -7.92 -3.15 -7.38
C THR A 138 -9.14 -3.92 -7.90
N MET A 139 -9.12 -4.42 -9.14
CA MET A 139 -10.18 -5.29 -9.68
C MET A 139 -10.33 -6.60 -8.90
N SER A 140 -9.22 -7.17 -8.41
CA SER A 140 -9.23 -8.42 -7.63
C SER A 140 -9.93 -8.23 -6.28
N PHE A 141 -9.65 -7.13 -5.58
CA PHE A 141 -10.34 -6.78 -4.33
C PHE A 141 -11.81 -6.43 -4.57
N LEU A 142 -12.12 -5.53 -5.49
CA LEU A 142 -13.51 -5.13 -5.76
C LEU A 142 -14.36 -6.31 -6.25
N GLY A 143 -13.79 -7.20 -7.06
CA GLY A 143 -14.45 -8.43 -7.53
C GLY A 143 -14.62 -9.50 -6.44
N HIS A 144 -13.86 -9.45 -5.35
CA HIS A 144 -14.09 -10.28 -4.17
C HIS A 144 -15.36 -9.79 -3.44
N VAL A 145 -15.40 -8.50 -3.07
CA VAL A 145 -16.52 -7.91 -2.32
C VAL A 145 -17.83 -7.89 -3.12
N ALA A 146 -17.74 -7.67 -4.44
CA ALA A 146 -18.91 -7.63 -5.34
C ALA A 146 -19.67 -8.97 -5.48
N LYS A 147 -19.17 -10.07 -4.90
CA LYS A 147 -19.92 -11.34 -4.83
C LYS A 147 -21.14 -11.23 -3.93
N ASP A 148 -20.99 -10.48 -2.83
CA ASP A 148 -22.00 -10.34 -1.79
C ASP A 148 -22.63 -8.93 -1.78
N ASP A 149 -22.00 -7.94 -2.42
CA ASP A 149 -22.56 -6.60 -2.66
C ASP A 149 -23.03 -6.43 -4.12
N GLN A 150 -24.35 -6.55 -4.32
CA GLN A 150 -25.01 -6.35 -5.62
C GLN A 150 -24.87 -4.92 -6.16
N GLY A 151 -24.82 -3.90 -5.30
CA GLY A 151 -24.66 -2.50 -5.72
C GLY A 151 -23.24 -2.23 -6.22
N LEU A 152 -22.24 -2.82 -5.57
CA LEU A 152 -20.87 -2.81 -6.05
C LEU A 152 -20.72 -3.59 -7.37
N ALA A 153 -21.35 -4.75 -7.51
CA ALA A 153 -21.35 -5.53 -8.74
C ALA A 153 -21.90 -4.71 -9.93
N GLN A 154 -23.05 -4.04 -9.75
CA GLN A 154 -23.65 -3.16 -10.75
C GLN A 154 -22.73 -1.99 -11.14
N TRP A 155 -21.99 -1.41 -10.18
CA TRP A 155 -21.02 -0.35 -10.45
C TRP A 155 -19.75 -0.85 -11.16
N LEU A 156 -19.32 -2.08 -10.88
CA LEU A 156 -18.06 -2.66 -11.32
C LEU A 156 -18.13 -3.26 -12.73
N LEU A 157 -19.18 -4.04 -13.04
CA LEU A 157 -19.31 -4.77 -14.31
C LEU A 157 -19.14 -3.89 -15.57
N PRO A 158 -19.73 -2.69 -15.69
CA PRO A 158 -19.52 -1.83 -16.85
C PRO A 158 -18.05 -1.40 -17.03
N LYS A 159 -17.30 -1.23 -15.94
CA LYS A 159 -15.87 -0.84 -15.99
C LYS A 159 -15.00 -2.00 -16.42
N LEU A 160 -15.25 -3.20 -15.88
CA LEU A 160 -14.60 -4.42 -16.33
C LEU A 160 -14.84 -4.67 -17.83
N ALA A 161 -16.05 -4.41 -18.33
CA ALA A 161 -16.38 -4.56 -19.75
C ALA A 161 -15.68 -3.53 -20.68
N VAL A 162 -15.25 -2.39 -20.16
CA VAL A 162 -14.39 -1.43 -20.87
C VAL A 162 -12.93 -1.88 -20.81
N ILE A 163 -12.43 -2.23 -19.61
CA ILE A 163 -11.05 -2.67 -19.38
C ILE A 163 -10.72 -3.94 -20.16
N ALA A 164 -11.65 -4.89 -20.27
CA ALA A 164 -11.50 -6.12 -21.06
C ALA A 164 -11.38 -5.88 -22.58
N LYS A 165 -11.65 -4.66 -23.06
CA LYS A 165 -11.47 -4.25 -24.47
C LYS A 165 -10.23 -3.37 -24.67
N ASP A 166 -9.47 -3.11 -23.61
CA ASP A 166 -8.24 -2.34 -23.69
C ASP A 166 -7.20 -3.10 -24.53
N LYS A 167 -6.48 -2.36 -25.38
CA LYS A 167 -5.46 -2.90 -26.30
C LYS A 167 -4.06 -2.86 -25.70
N ARG A 168 -3.87 -2.23 -24.55
CA ARG A 168 -2.60 -2.23 -23.80
C ARG A 168 -2.26 -3.68 -23.42
N LYS A 169 -1.19 -4.21 -24.00
CA LYS A 169 -0.65 -5.52 -23.63
C LYS A 169 0.22 -5.38 -22.37
N SER A 170 0.15 -6.39 -21.51
CA SER A 170 1.17 -6.69 -20.49
C SER A 170 2.46 -7.18 -21.14
#